data_AF-A0A971SSC4-F1
#
_entry.id   AF-A0A971SSC4-F1
#
_cell.length_a   1.000
_cell.length_b   1.000
_cell.length_c   1.000
_cell.angle_alpha   90.00
_cell.angle_beta   90.00
_cell.angle_gamma   90.00
#
_symmetry.space_group_name_H-M   'P 1'
#
loop_
_entity.id
_entity.type
_entity.pdbx_description
1 polymer ?
#
loop_
_entity_poly.entity_id
_entity_poly.type
_entity_poly.pdbx_seq_one_letter_code
_entity_poly.pdbx_strand_id
1 'polypeptide(L)'
;MTDKVMLTNRIVLRSIMPLFKVLHEEDKGPLKKLLSGFDGVIQLAVKDSDIGAYLEFKNGGLDVIQGIHPGPDIALLFKHAAGMNALFTGGIPVFGGLPKGVWKLPLLMRLVMLLLGLLILMPNVNPKNPAKRELKVKMIMYMITNALSQLNKGGDEDMAAWTLKQPDRIYQMSVDPDGPAAYLRVKAGKTKSGRGHYGRKA
;
A
#
# COMPACT_ATOMS: atom_id res chain seq x y z
N MET A 1 21.25 5.62 -12.78
CA MET A 1 20.32 6.43 -11.97
C MET A 1 18.91 5.96 -12.22
N THR A 2 18.34 5.27 -11.24
CA THR A 2 16.96 4.76 -11.29
C THR A 2 15.96 5.92 -11.33
N ASP A 3 14.95 5.83 -12.19
CA ASP A 3 13.89 6.84 -12.27
C ASP A 3 13.12 6.90 -10.94
N LYS A 4 13.37 7.99 -10.19
CA LYS A 4 12.77 8.22 -8.86
C LYS A 4 11.24 8.25 -8.92
N VAL A 5 10.64 8.71 -10.01
CA VAL A 5 9.18 8.75 -10.17
C VAL A 5 8.64 7.33 -10.26
N MET A 6 9.25 6.49 -11.07
CA MET A 6 8.85 5.08 -11.22
C MET A 6 9.15 4.25 -9.96
N LEU A 7 10.26 4.53 -9.29
CA LEU A 7 10.59 3.88 -8.02
C LEU A 7 9.58 4.25 -6.93
N THR A 8 9.20 5.52 -6.85
CA THR A 8 8.13 5.98 -5.94
C THR A 8 6.80 5.32 -6.30
N ASN A 9 6.46 5.24 -7.59
CA ASN A 9 5.22 4.61 -8.04
C ASN A 9 5.17 3.13 -7.66
N ARG A 10 6.30 2.42 -7.79
CA ARG A 10 6.44 1.05 -7.31
C ARG A 10 6.14 0.92 -5.83
N ILE A 11 6.67 1.81 -4.99
CA ILE A 11 6.42 1.82 -3.54
C ILE A 11 4.93 2.10 -3.26
N VAL A 12 4.34 3.07 -3.96
CA VAL A 12 2.91 3.38 -3.85
C VAL A 12 2.06 2.15 -4.14
N LEU A 13 2.25 1.53 -5.31
CA LEU A 13 1.45 0.39 -5.77
C LEU A 13 1.65 -0.86 -4.93
N ARG A 14 2.89 -1.16 -4.52
CA ARG A 14 3.26 -2.45 -3.90
C ARG A 14 3.46 -2.39 -2.39
N SER A 15 3.52 -1.20 -1.79
CA SER A 15 3.73 -1.04 -0.35
C SER A 15 2.63 -0.22 0.32
N ILE A 16 2.19 0.90 -0.27
CA ILE A 16 1.15 1.77 0.33
C ILE A 16 -0.25 1.24 0.04
N MET A 17 -0.61 0.99 -1.22
CA MET A 17 -1.94 0.49 -1.58
C MET A 17 -2.32 -0.82 -0.85
N PRO A 18 -1.42 -1.82 -0.67
CA PRO A 18 -1.76 -3.02 0.09
C PRO A 18 -2.11 -2.78 1.56
N LEU A 19 -1.84 -1.60 2.11
CA LEU A 19 -2.28 -1.23 3.46
C LEU A 19 -3.78 -0.97 3.53
N PHE A 20 -4.47 -0.75 2.41
CA PHE A 20 -5.93 -0.70 2.39
C PHE A 20 -6.56 -1.97 2.93
N LYS A 21 -5.98 -3.14 2.61
CA LYS A 21 -6.41 -4.43 3.16
C LYS A 21 -6.25 -4.47 4.69
N VAL A 22 -5.12 -3.96 5.19
CA VAL A 22 -4.84 -3.88 6.64
C VAL A 22 -5.84 -2.96 7.32
N LEU A 23 -6.13 -1.78 6.74
CA LEU A 23 -7.15 -0.87 7.24
C LEU A 23 -8.54 -1.53 7.30
N HIS A 24 -8.91 -2.26 6.26
CA HIS A 24 -10.21 -2.94 6.18
C HIS A 24 -10.33 -4.10 7.18
N GLU A 25 -9.27 -4.88 7.37
CA GLU A 25 -9.25 -6.02 8.29
C GLU A 25 -9.26 -5.57 9.77
N GLU A 26 -8.47 -4.54 10.09
CA GLU A 26 -8.27 -4.03 11.45
C GLU A 26 -9.37 -3.07 11.91
N ASP A 27 -10.11 -2.44 10.98
CA ASP A 27 -11.22 -1.59 11.37
C ASP A 27 -12.35 -2.42 11.98
N LYS A 28 -12.66 -2.17 13.26
CA LYS A 28 -13.81 -2.74 13.96
C LYS A 28 -14.99 -1.77 14.01
N GLY A 29 -14.86 -0.64 13.32
CA GLY A 29 -15.78 0.48 13.37
C GLY A 29 -16.81 0.51 12.23
N PRO A 30 -17.44 1.68 12.01
CA PRO A 30 -18.44 1.87 10.96
C PRO A 30 -17.86 1.75 9.54
N LEU A 31 -16.55 1.93 9.36
CA LEU A 31 -15.90 1.83 8.06
C LEU A 31 -15.95 0.37 7.55
N LYS A 32 -15.76 -0.65 8.39
CA LYS A 32 -15.92 -2.05 8.01
C LYS A 32 -17.34 -2.38 7.55
N LYS A 33 -18.37 -1.90 8.25
CA LYS A 33 -19.77 -2.07 7.83
C LYS A 33 -20.05 -1.38 6.49
N LEU A 34 -19.52 -0.17 6.31
CA LEU A 34 -19.65 0.58 5.08
C LEU A 34 -18.93 -0.10 3.91
N LEU A 35 -17.81 -0.79 4.17
CA LEU A 35 -16.98 -1.49 3.18
C LEU A 35 -17.41 -2.95 2.91
N SER A 36 -18.27 -3.56 3.74
CA SER A 36 -18.62 -4.99 3.59
C SER A 36 -19.87 -5.27 2.75
N GLY A 37 -20.73 -4.28 2.52
CA GLY A 37 -22.06 -4.50 1.90
C GLY A 37 -22.16 -4.47 0.37
N PHE A 38 -21.05 -4.38 -0.37
CA PHE A 38 -21.08 -4.24 -1.84
C PHE A 38 -19.80 -4.81 -2.45
N ASP A 39 -19.98 -5.46 -3.60
CA ASP A 39 -18.89 -5.95 -4.44
C ASP A 39 -18.57 -4.93 -5.54
N GLY A 40 -17.32 -4.92 -6.01
CA GLY A 40 -16.90 -4.10 -7.14
C GLY A 40 -15.40 -3.90 -7.23
N VAL A 41 -14.97 -3.40 -8.39
CA VAL A 41 -13.56 -3.23 -8.74
C VAL A 41 -13.24 -1.77 -9.02
N ILE A 42 -12.23 -1.23 -8.34
CA ILE A 42 -11.74 0.14 -8.54
C ILE A 42 -10.30 0.09 -9.04
N GLN A 43 -10.08 0.48 -10.29
CA GLN A 43 -8.75 0.59 -10.89
C GLN A 43 -8.12 1.95 -10.60
N LEU A 44 -6.85 1.94 -10.20
CA LEU A 44 -5.97 3.10 -10.24
C LEU A 44 -4.81 2.78 -11.20
N ALA A 45 -4.66 3.56 -12.26
CA ALA A 45 -3.65 3.28 -13.29
C ALA A 45 -3.12 4.54 -13.96
N VAL A 46 -1.89 4.49 -14.46
CA VAL A 46 -1.37 5.49 -15.37
C VAL A 46 -1.95 5.22 -16.76
N LYS A 47 -2.54 6.26 -17.36
CA LYS A 47 -3.21 6.20 -18.65
C LYS A 47 -2.25 5.67 -19.73
N ASP A 48 -2.77 4.84 -20.62
CA ASP A 48 -2.06 4.27 -21.77
C ASP A 48 -0.78 3.50 -21.37
N SER A 49 -0.79 2.85 -20.20
CA SER A 49 0.32 2.03 -19.69
C SER A 49 -0.18 0.76 -18.98
N ASP A 50 0.75 -0.13 -18.63
CA ASP A 50 0.54 -1.32 -17.80
C ASP A 50 0.73 -1.04 -16.29
N ILE A 51 0.99 0.21 -15.92
CA ILE A 51 1.27 0.63 -14.55
C ILE A 51 -0.02 0.91 -13.81
N GLY A 52 -0.36 0.03 -12.88
CA GLY A 52 -1.52 0.22 -12.02
C GLY A 52 -1.70 -0.90 -10.99
N ALA A 53 -2.73 -0.72 -10.18
CA ALA A 53 -3.28 -1.75 -9.32
C ALA A 53 -4.77 -1.47 -9.11
N TYR A 54 -5.52 -2.51 -8.77
CA TYR A 54 -6.95 -2.39 -8.51
C TYR A 54 -7.32 -2.93 -7.14
N LEU A 55 -8.37 -2.32 -6.58
CA LEU A 55 -9.04 -2.76 -5.37
C LEU A 55 -10.20 -3.66 -5.79
N GLU A 56 -10.25 -4.86 -5.24
CA GLU A 56 -11.37 -5.78 -5.44
C GLU A 56 -12.13 -5.93 -4.11
N PHE A 57 -13.38 -5.47 -4.10
CA PHE A 57 -14.33 -5.71 -3.02
C PHE A 57 -15.16 -6.92 -3.40
N LYS A 58 -15.12 -7.97 -2.57
CA LYS A 58 -15.86 -9.20 -2.82
C LYS A 58 -16.23 -9.90 -1.52
N ASN A 59 -17.50 -10.24 -1.35
CA ASN A 59 -18.01 -10.95 -0.17
C ASN A 59 -17.62 -10.29 1.16
N GLY A 60 -17.60 -8.96 1.17
CA GLY A 60 -17.18 -8.15 2.32
C GLY A 60 -15.68 -8.15 2.62
N GLY A 61 -14.86 -8.79 1.80
CA GLY A 61 -13.41 -8.68 1.78
C GLY A 61 -12.92 -7.55 0.88
N LEU A 62 -11.67 -7.17 1.08
CA LEU A 62 -10.93 -6.25 0.22
C LEU A 62 -9.59 -6.88 -0.14
N ASP A 63 -9.29 -6.96 -1.44
CA ASP A 63 -7.96 -7.30 -1.93
C ASP A 63 -7.36 -6.21 -2.81
N VAL A 64 -6.03 -6.22 -2.92
CA VAL A 64 -5.27 -5.25 -3.71
C VAL A 64 -4.39 -6.01 -4.68
N ILE A 65 -4.71 -5.93 -5.97
CA ILE A 65 -4.08 -6.74 -7.01
C ILE A 65 -3.31 -5.82 -7.97
N GLN A 66 -2.10 -6.23 -8.33
CA GLN A 66 -1.22 -5.46 -9.21
C GLN A 66 -1.62 -5.65 -10.68
N GLY A 67 -1.50 -4.59 -11.48
CA GLY A 67 -1.79 -4.59 -12.91
C GLY A 67 -3.09 -3.87 -13.26
N ILE A 68 -3.56 -4.15 -14.48
CA ILE A 68 -4.73 -3.53 -15.10
C ILE A 68 -5.86 -4.56 -15.16
N HIS A 69 -6.99 -4.23 -14.56
CA HIS A 69 -8.21 -5.03 -14.62
C HIS A 69 -8.89 -4.86 -16.00
N PRO A 70 -9.38 -5.93 -16.64
CA PRO A 70 -9.98 -5.85 -17.98
C PRO A 70 -11.32 -5.11 -18.01
N GLY A 71 -12.10 -5.14 -16.92
CA GLY A 71 -13.41 -4.50 -16.83
C GLY A 71 -13.70 -3.92 -15.45
N PRO A 72 -13.00 -2.86 -15.02
CA PRO A 72 -13.22 -2.27 -13.70
C PRO A 72 -14.54 -1.48 -13.65
N ASP A 73 -15.21 -1.48 -12.50
CA ASP A 73 -16.43 -0.71 -12.28
C ASP A 73 -16.17 0.79 -12.23
N ILE A 74 -15.03 1.17 -11.64
CA ILE A 74 -14.50 2.53 -11.61
C ILE A 74 -13.04 2.49 -12.07
N ALA A 75 -12.65 3.42 -12.93
CA ALA A 75 -11.24 3.60 -13.30
C ALA A 75 -10.80 5.05 -13.08
N LEU A 76 -9.86 5.23 -12.16
CA LEU A 76 -9.10 6.46 -11.96
C LEU A 76 -7.82 6.39 -12.79
N LEU A 77 -7.83 7.06 -13.94
CA LEU A 77 -6.69 7.13 -14.85
C LEU A 77 -5.88 8.40 -14.59
N PHE A 78 -4.59 8.26 -14.29
CA PHE A 78 -3.66 9.36 -14.07
C PHE A 78 -2.93 9.70 -15.37
N LYS A 79 -2.66 10.98 -15.61
CA LYS A 79 -1.94 11.43 -16.82
C LYS A 79 -0.52 10.86 -16.88
N HIS A 80 0.12 10.70 -15.72
CA HIS A 80 1.49 10.19 -15.57
C HIS A 80 1.71 9.66 -14.16
N ALA A 81 2.76 8.83 -13.97
CA ALA A 81 3.12 8.24 -12.69
C ALA A 81 3.31 9.27 -11.56
N ALA A 82 3.90 10.43 -11.84
CA ALA A 82 4.05 11.49 -10.83
C ALA A 82 2.70 12.01 -10.30
N GLY A 83 1.66 12.08 -11.15
CA GLY A 83 0.32 12.50 -10.74
C GLY A 83 -0.37 11.43 -9.88
N MET A 84 -0.10 10.16 -10.16
CA MET A 84 -0.53 9.07 -9.29
C MET A 84 0.19 9.10 -7.94
N ASN A 85 1.51 9.30 -7.93
CA ASN A 85 2.28 9.39 -6.70
C ASN A 85 1.78 10.52 -5.80
N ALA A 86 1.46 11.68 -6.40
CA ALA A 86 0.94 12.84 -5.68
C ALA A 86 -0.30 12.52 -4.84
N LEU A 87 -1.20 11.65 -5.31
CA LEU A 87 -2.38 11.23 -4.52
C LEU A 87 -1.99 10.61 -3.17
N PHE A 88 -0.90 9.84 -3.13
CA PHE A 88 -0.47 9.10 -1.94
C PHE A 88 0.58 9.83 -1.10
N THR A 89 1.22 10.85 -1.67
CA THR A 89 2.25 11.66 -0.99
C THR A 89 1.73 13.03 -0.54
N GLY A 90 0.43 13.31 -0.68
CA GLY A 90 -0.20 14.57 -0.28
C GLY A 90 -0.03 15.72 -1.27
N GLY A 91 0.37 15.44 -2.52
CA GLY A 91 0.41 16.41 -3.60
C GLY A 91 -0.92 16.50 -4.36
N ILE A 92 -0.94 17.30 -5.44
CA ILE A 92 -2.11 17.44 -6.30
C ILE A 92 -2.10 16.31 -7.36
N PRO A 93 -3.08 15.38 -7.33
CA PRO A 93 -3.15 14.33 -8.34
C PRO A 93 -3.50 14.91 -9.72
N VAL A 94 -2.90 14.34 -10.77
CA VAL A 94 -3.17 14.73 -12.16
C VAL A 94 -3.87 13.61 -12.91
N PHE A 95 -5.16 13.76 -13.12
CA PHE A 95 -5.98 12.79 -13.86
C PHE A 95 -5.83 12.97 -15.38
N GLY A 96 -5.83 11.84 -16.11
CA GLY A 96 -5.65 11.78 -17.57
C GLY A 96 -6.95 11.87 -18.37
N GLY A 97 -8.06 12.20 -17.70
CA GLY A 97 -9.41 12.30 -18.26
C GLY A 97 -10.47 12.24 -17.16
N LEU A 98 -11.74 12.29 -17.56
CA LEU A 98 -12.85 12.05 -16.65
C LEU A 98 -12.78 10.60 -16.14
N PRO A 99 -12.86 10.36 -14.82
CA PRO A 99 -12.82 9.00 -14.32
C PRO A 99 -14.03 8.20 -14.82
N LYS A 100 -13.80 6.96 -15.25
CA LYS A 100 -14.88 6.10 -15.72
C LYS A 100 -15.67 5.58 -14.52
N GLY A 101 -16.99 5.51 -14.63
CA GLY A 101 -17.85 4.93 -13.60
C GLY A 101 -18.09 5.79 -12.36
N VAL A 102 -17.79 7.10 -12.40
CA VAL A 102 -17.99 8.03 -11.26
C VAL A 102 -19.42 8.06 -10.72
N TRP A 103 -20.40 7.68 -11.53
CA TRP A 103 -21.80 7.52 -11.13
C TRP A 103 -22.02 6.42 -10.08
N LYS A 104 -21.07 5.49 -9.91
CA LYS A 104 -21.06 4.49 -8.82
C LYS A 104 -20.59 5.11 -7.51
N LEU A 105 -21.34 6.11 -7.03
CA LEU A 105 -21.05 6.87 -5.81
C LEU A 105 -20.69 6.00 -4.60
N PRO A 106 -21.35 4.85 -4.34
CA PRO A 106 -20.98 4.00 -3.20
C PRO A 106 -19.55 3.46 -3.27
N LEU A 107 -19.09 3.00 -4.44
CA LEU A 107 -17.71 2.49 -4.60
C LEU A 107 -16.69 3.63 -4.50
N LEU A 108 -17.01 4.80 -5.07
CA LEU A 108 -16.14 5.98 -4.97
C LEU A 108 -15.98 6.44 -3.51
N MET A 109 -17.08 6.49 -2.75
CA MET A 109 -17.05 6.82 -1.32
C MET A 109 -16.16 5.87 -0.53
N ARG A 110 -16.16 4.57 -0.86
CA ARG A 110 -15.28 3.59 -0.22
C ARG A 110 -13.81 3.84 -0.50
N LEU A 111 -13.45 4.18 -1.74
CA LEU A 111 -12.09 4.58 -2.06
C LEU A 111 -11.68 5.84 -1.26
N VAL A 112 -12.54 6.85 -1.20
CA VAL A 112 -12.27 8.07 -0.42
C VAL A 112 -12.04 7.74 1.05
N MET A 113 -12.87 6.89 1.65
CA MET A 113 -12.73 6.48 3.04
C MET A 113 -11.43 5.69 3.30
N LEU A 114 -11.01 4.84 2.36
CA LEU A 114 -9.74 4.14 2.43
C LEU A 114 -8.55 5.12 2.34
N LEU A 115 -8.60 6.10 1.44
CA LEU A 115 -7.60 7.17 1.34
C LEU A 115 -7.52 8.02 2.61
N LEU A 116 -8.67 8.39 3.19
CA LEU A 116 -8.73 9.07 4.50
C LEU A 116 -8.15 8.19 5.62
N GLY A 117 -8.37 6.89 5.56
CA GLY A 117 -7.76 5.93 6.49
C GLY A 117 -6.23 5.94 6.45
N LEU A 118 -5.62 6.10 5.26
CA LEU A 118 -4.16 6.19 5.11
C LEU A 118 -3.57 7.43 5.78
N LEU A 119 -4.35 8.49 6.02
CA LEU A 119 -3.86 9.69 6.71
C LEU A 119 -3.32 9.38 8.11
N ILE A 120 -3.70 8.25 8.72
CA ILE A 120 -3.11 7.78 9.98
C ILE A 120 -1.57 7.64 9.91
N LEU A 121 -1.02 7.41 8.71
CA LEU A 121 0.41 7.28 8.47
C LEU A 121 1.16 8.62 8.53
N MET A 122 0.46 9.76 8.46
CA MET A 122 1.13 11.06 8.47
C MET A 122 1.88 11.28 9.79
N PRO A 123 3.07 11.92 9.76
CA PRO A 123 3.91 12.12 10.95
C PRO A 123 3.20 12.86 12.07
N ASN A 124 2.40 13.87 11.73
CA ASN A 124 1.67 14.74 12.65
C ASN A 124 0.41 14.11 13.25
N VAL A 125 -0.07 12.97 12.75
CA VAL A 125 -1.26 12.31 13.30
C VAL A 125 -0.89 11.52 14.56
N ASN A 126 -1.37 11.96 15.72
CA ASN A 126 -1.12 11.27 16.99
C ASN A 126 -2.43 10.75 17.60
N PRO A 127 -2.88 9.52 17.26
CA PRO A 127 -4.15 8.99 17.76
C PRO A 127 -4.13 8.86 19.29
N LYS A 128 -5.18 9.31 19.98
CA LYS A 128 -5.31 9.13 21.44
C LYS A 128 -5.82 7.73 21.81
N ASN A 129 -6.71 7.18 20.98
CA ASN A 129 -7.26 5.84 21.16
C ASN A 129 -6.15 4.77 21.03
N PRO A 130 -5.98 3.86 22.01
CA PRO A 130 -4.95 2.82 21.99
C PRO A 130 -4.97 1.92 20.74
N ALA A 131 -6.14 1.45 20.31
CA ALA A 131 -6.28 0.60 19.13
C ALA A 131 -5.85 1.34 17.84
N LYS A 132 -6.17 2.65 17.73
CA LYS A 132 -5.69 3.47 16.61
C LYS A 132 -4.18 3.71 16.67
N ARG A 133 -3.58 3.81 17.87
CA ARG A 133 -2.11 3.91 18.00
C ARG A 133 -1.44 2.63 17.53
N GLU A 134 -1.95 1.49 17.97
CA GLU A 134 -1.46 0.18 17.53
C GLU A 134 -1.58 0.04 16.00
N LEU A 135 -2.74 0.39 15.42
CA LEU A 135 -2.94 0.38 13.98
C LEU A 135 -1.92 1.27 13.25
N LYS A 136 -1.68 2.49 13.74
CA LYS A 136 -0.66 3.39 13.16
C LYS A 136 0.71 2.71 13.14
N VAL A 137 1.15 2.18 14.28
CA VAL A 137 2.46 1.52 14.40
C VAL A 137 2.54 0.29 13.49
N LYS A 138 1.52 -0.57 13.49
CA LYS A 138 1.41 -1.76 12.64
C LYS A 138 1.53 -1.41 11.15
N MET A 139 0.77 -0.42 10.68
CA MET A 139 0.81 0.00 9.28
C MET A 139 2.15 0.64 8.91
N ILE A 140 2.76 1.44 9.78
CA ILE A 140 4.10 2.00 9.54
C ILE A 140 5.14 0.89 9.41
N MET A 141 5.16 -0.09 10.31
CA MET A 141 6.09 -1.22 10.24
C MET A 141 5.91 -2.03 8.94
N TYR A 142 4.66 -2.30 8.54
CA TYR A 142 4.35 -2.99 7.29
C TYR A 142 4.74 -2.17 6.06
N MET A 143 4.52 -0.85 6.10
CA MET A 143 4.91 0.06 5.04
C MET A 143 6.43 0.09 4.88
N ILE A 144 7.18 0.33 5.96
CA ILE A 144 8.65 0.49 5.91
C ILE A 144 9.31 -0.80 5.41
N THR A 145 8.98 -1.94 6.02
CA THR A 145 9.62 -3.23 5.65
C THR A 145 9.32 -3.61 4.19
N ASN A 146 8.10 -3.40 3.71
CA ASN A 146 7.75 -3.65 2.32
C ASN A 146 8.39 -2.61 1.38
N ALA A 147 8.37 -1.32 1.72
CA ALA A 147 8.98 -0.26 0.93
C ALA A 147 10.48 -0.49 0.74
N LEU A 148 11.22 -0.89 1.78
CA LEU A 148 12.63 -1.29 1.67
C LEU A 148 12.81 -2.49 0.74
N SER A 149 11.90 -3.48 0.80
CA SER A 149 11.94 -4.59 -0.15
C SER A 149 11.68 -4.12 -1.59
N GLN A 150 10.75 -3.17 -1.79
CA GLN A 150 10.45 -2.63 -3.11
C GLN A 150 11.51 -1.69 -3.66
N LEU A 151 12.24 -0.95 -2.80
CA LEU A 151 13.40 -0.15 -3.21
C LEU A 151 14.46 -1.06 -3.86
N ASN A 152 14.84 -2.13 -3.15
CA ASN A 152 15.80 -3.11 -3.70
C ASN A 152 15.27 -3.76 -4.99
N LYS A 153 14.02 -4.24 -5.00
CA LYS A 153 13.40 -4.84 -6.20
C LYS A 153 13.16 -3.85 -7.35
N GLY A 154 13.17 -2.56 -7.04
CA GLY A 154 13.04 -1.47 -7.99
C GLY A 154 14.37 -0.98 -8.53
N GLY A 155 15.49 -1.56 -8.07
CA GLY A 155 16.83 -1.20 -8.54
C GLY A 155 17.37 0.09 -7.92
N ASP A 156 16.93 0.45 -6.72
CA ASP A 156 17.60 1.53 -5.97
C ASP A 156 19.08 1.19 -5.74
N GLU A 157 19.98 2.08 -6.14
CA GLU A 157 21.43 1.82 -6.21
C GLU A 157 22.03 1.58 -4.83
N ASP A 158 21.63 2.39 -3.84
CA ASP A 158 22.11 2.28 -2.46
C ASP A 158 21.59 1.02 -1.78
N MET A 159 20.30 0.70 -1.95
CA MET A 159 19.73 -0.54 -1.44
C MET A 159 20.34 -1.78 -2.11
N ALA A 160 20.59 -1.74 -3.42
CA ALA A 160 21.27 -2.83 -4.11
C ALA A 160 22.70 -3.04 -3.58
N ALA A 161 23.47 -1.96 -3.46
CA ALA A 161 24.83 -2.01 -2.93
C ALA A 161 24.89 -2.52 -1.49
N TRP A 162 23.95 -2.10 -0.64
CA TRP A 162 23.85 -2.56 0.73
C TRP A 162 23.45 -4.04 0.82
N THR A 163 22.42 -4.47 0.06
CA THR A 163 21.90 -5.85 0.13
C THR A 163 22.86 -6.89 -0.45
N LEU A 164 23.69 -6.53 -1.44
CA LEU A 164 24.71 -7.43 -2.01
C LEU A 164 25.77 -7.85 -0.99
N LYS A 165 26.08 -6.97 -0.03
CA LYS A 165 27.07 -7.22 1.03
C LYS A 165 26.49 -8.03 2.19
N GLN A 166 25.18 -8.28 2.21
CA GLN A 166 24.53 -9.00 3.30
C GLN A 166 24.51 -10.52 3.04
N PRO A 167 24.92 -11.35 4.03
CA PRO A 167 24.84 -12.80 3.93
C PRO A 167 23.38 -13.29 4.01
N ASP A 168 22.91 -13.78 5.14
CA ASP A 168 21.47 -14.00 5.44
C ASP A 168 21.20 -13.26 6.75
N ARG A 169 20.37 -12.21 6.68
CA ARG A 169 20.09 -11.30 7.80
C ARG A 169 18.60 -11.02 7.90
N ILE A 170 18.13 -10.88 9.14
CA ILE A 170 16.76 -10.49 9.46
C ILE A 170 16.82 -9.17 10.23
N TYR A 171 16.19 -8.15 9.65
CA TYR A 171 15.97 -6.88 10.32
C TYR A 171 14.51 -6.85 10.77
N GLN A 172 14.26 -7.05 12.06
CA GLN A 172 12.93 -7.12 12.65
C GLN A 172 12.65 -5.88 13.50
N MET A 173 11.44 -5.35 13.37
CA MET A 173 10.87 -4.36 14.29
C MET A 173 9.71 -5.03 15.03
N SER A 174 9.64 -4.85 16.34
CA SER A 174 8.53 -5.33 17.17
C SER A 174 8.24 -4.33 18.29
N VAL A 175 7.00 -4.35 18.78
CA VAL A 175 6.60 -3.65 20.01
C VAL A 175 6.30 -4.70 21.06
N ASP A 176 6.99 -4.63 22.20
CA ASP A 176 6.80 -5.58 23.30
C ASP A 176 5.62 -5.16 24.21
N PRO A 177 4.97 -6.12 24.92
CA PRO A 177 5.21 -7.56 24.88
C PRO A 177 4.49 -8.29 23.73
N ASP A 178 3.28 -7.86 23.35
CA ASP A 178 2.42 -8.54 22.35
C ASP A 178 1.97 -7.59 21.22
N GLY A 179 2.84 -6.66 20.84
CA GLY A 179 2.52 -5.63 19.87
C GLY A 179 2.82 -6.01 18.41
N PRO A 180 2.61 -5.07 17.48
CA PRO A 180 2.88 -5.31 16.06
C PRO A 180 4.35 -5.65 15.82
N ALA A 181 4.59 -6.59 14.91
CA ALA A 181 5.92 -6.94 14.45
C ALA A 181 5.97 -7.06 12.92
N ALA A 182 7.12 -6.77 12.34
CA ALA A 182 7.40 -6.96 10.92
C ALA A 182 8.90 -7.13 10.70
N TYR A 183 9.29 -7.76 9.60
CA TYR A 183 10.70 -7.97 9.29
C TYR A 183 11.02 -7.79 7.81
N LEU A 184 12.29 -7.47 7.55
CA LEU A 184 12.93 -7.52 6.25
C LEU A 184 14.02 -8.59 6.30
N ARG A 185 13.87 -9.66 5.52
CA ARG A 185 14.94 -10.61 5.26
C ARG A 185 15.77 -10.13 4.07
N VAL A 186 17.09 -10.14 4.23
CA VAL A 186 18.05 -9.88 3.17
C VAL A 186 18.93 -11.10 3.00
N LYS A 187 19.02 -11.60 1.76
CA LYS A 187 19.87 -12.73 1.43
C LYS A 187 20.46 -12.60 0.03
N ALA A 188 21.79 -12.50 -0.07
CA ALA A 188 22.53 -12.47 -1.34
C ALA A 188 21.92 -11.47 -2.36
N GLY A 189 21.81 -10.20 -1.97
CA GLY A 189 21.22 -9.14 -2.83
C GLY A 189 19.69 -9.17 -2.94
N LYS A 190 19.00 -10.20 -2.42
CA LYS A 190 17.53 -10.30 -2.48
C LYS A 190 16.90 -9.88 -1.18
N THR A 191 15.73 -9.25 -1.27
CA THR A 191 14.93 -8.82 -0.11
C THR A 191 13.54 -9.45 -0.11
N LYS A 192 13.05 -9.79 1.09
CA LYS A 192 11.68 -10.22 1.31
C LYS A 192 11.17 -9.66 2.64
N SER A 193 10.12 -8.84 2.57
CA SER A 193 9.39 -8.38 3.74
C SER A 193 8.41 -9.44 4.25
N GLY A 194 8.14 -9.44 5.55
CA GLY A 194 7.11 -10.25 6.18
C GLY A 194 6.42 -9.51 7.32
N ARG A 195 5.19 -9.94 7.61
CA ARG A 195 4.36 -9.45 8.73
C ARG A 195 4.51 -10.41 9.92
N GLY A 196 4.39 -9.88 11.13
CA GLY A 196 4.58 -10.63 12.38
C GLY A 196 6.06 -10.86 12.71
N HIS A 197 6.31 -11.64 13.76
CA HIS A 197 7.66 -12.08 14.11
C HIS A 197 8.20 -13.04 13.05
N TYR A 198 9.50 -12.95 12.78
CA TYR A 198 10.18 -13.90 11.92
C TYR A 198 10.23 -15.28 12.59
N GLY A 199 9.38 -16.19 12.11
CA GLY A 199 9.56 -17.62 12.32
C GLY A 199 10.47 -18.18 11.24
N ARG A 200 11.64 -18.71 11.62
CA ARG A 200 12.44 -19.53 10.69
C ARG A 200 11.58 -20.74 10.32
N LYS A 201 11.04 -20.77 9.10
CA LYS A 201 10.42 -22.00 8.60
C LYS A 201 11.52 -23.08 8.62
N ALA A 202 11.29 -24.12 9.42
CA ALA A 202 12.12 -25.33 9.45
C ALA A 202 12.16 -25.97 8.05
#